data_AF-A0AAD5USJ7-F1
#
_entry.id   AF-A0AAD5USJ7-F1
#
_cell.length_a   1.000
_cell.length_b   1.000
_cell.length_c   1.000
_cell.angle_alpha   90.00
_cell.angle_beta   90.00
_cell.angle_gamma   90.00
#
_symmetry.space_group_name_H-M   'P 1'
#
loop_
_entity.id
_entity.type
_entity.pdbx_description
1 polymer ?
#
loop_
_entity_poly.entity_id
_entity_poly.type
_entity_poly.pdbx_seq_one_letter_code
_entity_poly.pdbx_strand_id
1 'polypeptide(L)'
;MEKALDEFHKNKQIFIATGARDVEGDHFNFPKLHFLEHYVYLIRRYGTTDNYNTEATERLHIDLVKDAFRATNHKDHVEQMVRWLSRREKVNIFDARVNWAVEQETERLDKKKKKKKRKSGRKTRVELAEQPSTRNVSLTTLSADYGATQFTSALQTFIGTHRSPTRSGYTAQLSDASIRIPFHSVDVWHRIKFHSPSIQTTAPDTDDIMDAFPARYNKARRVIQHARFDTVFVNGGAAEKTGIKGTRASF
;
A
#
# COMPACT_ATOMS: atom_id res chain seq x y z
N MET A 1 5.43 -28.02 33.25
CA MET A 1 4.20 -28.82 33.36
C MET A 1 4.49 -30.18 33.98
N GLU A 2 5.38 -31.00 33.41
CA GLU A 2 5.80 -32.31 33.97
C GLU A 2 6.19 -32.22 35.47
N LYS A 3 7.15 -31.33 35.82
CA LYS A 3 7.60 -31.15 37.21
C LYS A 3 6.47 -30.80 38.20
N ALA A 4 5.49 -30.00 37.77
CA ALA A 4 4.37 -29.58 38.61
C ALA A 4 3.35 -30.71 38.80
N LEU A 5 3.15 -31.56 37.79
CA LEU A 5 2.32 -32.77 37.90
C LEU A 5 2.98 -33.80 38.83
N ASP A 6 4.30 -33.99 38.72
CA ASP A 6 5.05 -34.87 39.62
C ASP A 6 4.95 -34.42 41.09
N GLU A 7 5.07 -33.12 41.33
CA GLU A 7 4.92 -32.53 42.67
C GLU A 7 3.49 -32.67 43.20
N PHE A 8 2.48 -32.48 42.34
CA PHE A 8 1.09 -32.74 42.69
C PHE A 8 0.87 -34.22 43.05
N HIS A 9 1.41 -35.16 42.27
CA HIS A 9 1.24 -36.59 42.55
C HIS A 9 1.96 -37.06 43.82
N LYS A 10 3.05 -36.39 44.23
CA LYS A 10 3.71 -36.62 45.52
C LYS A 10 2.87 -36.13 46.69
N ASN A 11 2.23 -34.96 46.54
CA ASN A 11 1.53 -34.28 47.65
C ASN A 11 0.01 -34.58 47.70
N LYS A 12 -0.56 -35.22 46.68
CA LYS A 12 -2.03 -35.44 46.57
C LYS A 12 -2.67 -36.20 47.74
N GLN A 13 -1.88 -37.02 48.45
CA GLN A 13 -2.37 -37.79 49.59
C GLN A 13 -2.79 -36.91 50.78
N ILE A 14 -2.23 -35.71 50.90
CA ILE A 14 -2.58 -34.76 51.97
C ILE A 14 -4.06 -34.35 51.88
N PHE A 15 -4.62 -34.27 50.67
CA PHE A 15 -6.03 -33.91 50.49
C PHE A 15 -7.01 -34.99 50.98
N ILE A 16 -6.61 -36.26 50.94
CA ILE A 16 -7.37 -37.37 51.52
C ILE A 16 -7.21 -37.33 53.05
N ALA A 17 -5.97 -37.17 53.54
CA ALA A 17 -5.69 -37.11 54.97
C ALA A 17 -6.36 -35.92 55.70
N THR A 18 -6.59 -34.81 55.01
CA THR A 18 -7.22 -33.60 55.57
C THR A 18 -8.75 -33.61 55.42
N GLY A 19 -9.33 -34.66 54.81
CA GLY A 19 -10.78 -34.77 54.58
C GLY A 19 -11.34 -33.77 53.56
N ALA A 20 -10.48 -33.18 52.73
CA ALA A 20 -10.90 -32.24 51.68
C ALA A 20 -11.58 -32.95 50.48
N ARG A 21 -11.56 -34.29 50.47
CA ARG A 21 -12.19 -35.15 49.47
C ARG A 21 -12.92 -36.28 50.21
N ASP A 22 -14.18 -36.51 49.85
CA ASP A 22 -15.03 -37.50 50.52
C ASP A 22 -14.49 -38.93 50.40
N VAL A 23 -14.64 -39.69 51.49
CA VAL A 23 -14.09 -41.03 51.72
C VAL A 23 -14.66 -42.09 50.74
N GLU A 24 -15.82 -41.84 50.13
CA GLU A 24 -16.39 -42.72 49.11
C GLU A 24 -15.60 -42.71 47.78
N GLY A 25 -14.70 -41.72 47.58
CA GLY A 25 -13.89 -41.54 46.39
C GLY A 25 -12.40 -41.44 46.69
N ASP A 26 -11.86 -42.43 47.40
CA ASP A 26 -10.49 -42.54 47.96
C ASP A 26 -9.33 -42.54 46.93
N HIS A 27 -9.62 -42.15 45.68
CA HIS A 27 -8.69 -42.14 44.57
C HIS A 27 -8.78 -40.87 43.72
N PHE A 28 -7.63 -40.43 43.21
CA PHE A 28 -7.53 -39.34 42.24
C PHE A 28 -7.79 -39.79 40.78
N ASN A 29 -8.53 -40.89 40.58
CA ASN A 29 -8.84 -41.45 39.25
C ASN A 29 -9.98 -40.69 38.55
N PHE A 30 -9.87 -39.37 38.42
CA PHE A 30 -10.77 -38.61 37.57
C PHE A 30 -10.16 -38.49 36.16
N PRO A 31 -10.93 -38.78 35.09
CA PRO A 31 -10.41 -38.77 33.72
C PRO A 31 -9.67 -37.48 33.33
N LYS A 32 -10.12 -36.33 33.85
CA LYS A 32 -9.48 -35.03 33.61
C LYS A 32 -8.06 -34.93 34.18
N LEU A 33 -7.77 -35.57 35.32
CA LEU A 33 -6.40 -35.60 35.87
C LEU A 33 -5.48 -36.47 35.04
N HIS A 34 -5.95 -37.67 34.71
CA HIS A 34 -5.17 -38.61 33.93
C HIS A 34 -4.85 -38.05 32.53
N PHE A 35 -5.81 -37.33 31.93
CA PHE A 35 -5.58 -36.64 30.66
C PHE A 35 -4.49 -35.55 30.74
N LEU A 36 -4.24 -34.97 31.92
CA LEU A 36 -3.17 -33.98 32.10
C LEU A 36 -1.78 -34.55 31.89
N GLU A 37 -1.58 -35.83 32.22
CA GLU A 37 -0.32 -36.55 31.97
C GLU A 37 -0.02 -36.63 30.46
N HIS A 38 -1.06 -36.64 29.62
CA HIS A 38 -0.91 -36.71 28.18
C HIS A 38 -0.74 -35.35 27.50
N TYR A 39 -1.12 -34.21 28.12
CA TYR A 39 -1.03 -32.91 27.44
C TYR A 39 0.38 -32.57 26.97
N VAL A 40 1.41 -32.86 27.77
CA VAL A 40 2.79 -32.53 27.40
C VAL A 40 3.23 -33.35 26.19
N TYR A 41 2.88 -34.63 26.18
CA TYR A 41 3.13 -35.51 25.05
C TYR A 41 2.36 -35.07 23.79
N LEU A 42 1.08 -34.74 23.95
CA LEU A 42 0.22 -34.29 22.85
C LEU A 42 0.69 -32.95 22.27
N ILE A 43 1.05 -31.97 23.10
CA ILE A 43 1.56 -30.66 22.65
C ILE A 43 2.89 -30.81 21.90
N ARG A 44 3.80 -31.66 22.41
CA ARG A 44 5.07 -31.94 21.71
C ARG A 44 4.86 -32.63 20.36
N ARG A 45 3.85 -33.50 20.25
CA ARG A 45 3.58 -34.29 19.03
C ARG A 45 2.73 -33.56 18.00
N TYR A 46 1.77 -32.77 18.45
CA TYR A 46 0.71 -32.18 17.62
C TYR A 46 0.76 -30.64 17.56
N GLY A 47 1.61 -30.00 18.37
CA GLY A 47 1.76 -28.56 18.41
C GLY A 47 0.71 -27.89 19.30
N THR A 48 0.17 -26.76 18.83
CA THR A 48 -0.82 -25.97 19.58
C THR A 48 -2.16 -26.71 19.69
N THR A 49 -2.83 -26.56 20.83
CA THR A 49 -4.11 -27.24 21.11
C THR A 49 -5.33 -26.49 20.57
N ASP A 50 -5.12 -25.37 19.89
CA ASP A 50 -6.17 -24.49 19.37
C ASP A 50 -7.07 -25.17 18.33
N ASN A 51 -6.52 -26.04 17.50
CA ASN A 51 -7.28 -26.79 16.48
C ASN A 51 -7.97 -28.07 16.99
N TYR A 52 -7.87 -28.39 18.28
CA TYR A 52 -8.38 -29.65 18.85
C TYR A 52 -9.64 -29.48 19.71
N ASN A 53 -10.22 -28.29 19.76
CA ASN A 53 -11.47 -28.07 20.49
C ASN A 53 -12.69 -28.59 19.72
N THR A 54 -13.75 -28.95 20.45
CA THR A 54 -15.02 -29.41 19.86
C THR A 54 -15.99 -28.26 19.61
N GLU A 55 -15.59 -27.02 19.89
CA GLU A 55 -16.46 -25.84 19.76
C GLU A 55 -16.93 -25.65 18.32
N ALA A 56 -16.04 -25.86 17.34
CA ALA A 56 -16.37 -25.74 15.93
C ALA A 56 -17.40 -26.80 15.49
N THR A 57 -17.22 -28.05 15.90
CA THR A 57 -18.15 -29.14 15.55
C THR A 57 -19.48 -29.02 16.30
N GLU A 58 -19.47 -28.56 17.55
CA GLU A 58 -20.67 -28.27 18.31
C GLU A 58 -21.46 -27.10 17.69
N ARG A 59 -20.77 -26.05 17.22
CA ARG A 59 -21.41 -24.95 16.50
C ARG A 59 -22.05 -25.41 15.20
N LEU A 60 -21.35 -26.23 14.43
CA LEU A 60 -21.89 -26.85 13.21
C LEU A 60 -23.08 -27.77 13.51
N HIS A 61 -23.07 -28.48 14.63
CA HIS A 61 -24.17 -29.33 15.05
C HIS A 61 -25.45 -28.52 15.34
N ILE A 62 -25.34 -27.28 15.81
CA ILE A 62 -26.50 -26.38 15.94
C ILE A 62 -27.12 -26.11 14.56
N ASP A 63 -26.31 -25.64 13.62
CA ASP A 63 -26.81 -25.16 12.32
C ASP A 63 -27.23 -26.31 11.39
N LEU A 64 -26.48 -27.42 11.38
CA LEU A 64 -26.70 -28.56 10.49
C LEU A 64 -27.69 -29.59 11.02
N VAL A 65 -27.80 -29.72 12.35
CA VAL A 65 -28.63 -30.76 12.98
C VAL A 65 -29.79 -30.17 13.74
N LYS A 66 -29.55 -29.30 14.74
CA LYS A 66 -30.65 -28.78 15.58
C LYS A 66 -31.64 -27.94 14.77
N ASP A 67 -31.15 -27.02 13.95
CA ASP A 67 -32.02 -26.16 13.12
C ASP A 67 -32.73 -26.96 12.03
N ALA A 68 -32.01 -27.89 11.39
CA ALA A 68 -32.59 -28.77 10.38
C ALA A 68 -33.70 -29.64 10.98
N PHE A 69 -33.48 -30.22 12.16
CA PHE A 69 -34.44 -31.05 12.87
C PHE A 69 -35.68 -30.26 13.29
N ARG A 70 -35.49 -29.06 13.87
CA ARG A 70 -36.58 -28.13 14.24
C ARG A 70 -37.46 -27.74 13.05
N ALA A 71 -36.90 -27.69 11.85
CA ALA A 71 -37.63 -27.38 10.62
C ALA A 71 -38.40 -28.57 10.04
N THR A 72 -38.28 -29.77 10.61
CA THR A 72 -38.99 -30.98 10.16
C THR A 72 -40.29 -31.22 10.93
N ASN A 73 -41.11 -32.13 10.40
CA ASN A 73 -42.29 -32.65 11.10
C ASN A 73 -41.94 -33.79 12.09
N HIS A 74 -40.66 -34.00 12.43
CA HIS A 74 -40.15 -35.00 13.39
C HIS A 74 -40.43 -36.48 13.06
N LYS A 75 -41.25 -36.79 12.06
CA LYS A 75 -41.49 -38.12 11.50
C LYS A 75 -40.63 -38.34 10.26
N ASP A 76 -39.89 -39.45 10.19
CA ASP A 76 -38.97 -39.77 9.09
C ASP A 76 -38.09 -38.57 8.69
N HIS A 77 -37.49 -37.94 9.70
CA HIS A 77 -36.92 -36.60 9.63
C HIS A 77 -35.61 -36.52 8.84
N VAL A 78 -34.88 -37.62 8.66
CA VAL A 78 -33.57 -37.62 7.99
C VAL A 78 -33.65 -37.07 6.57
N GLU A 79 -34.61 -37.55 5.76
CA GLU A 79 -34.79 -37.07 4.38
C GLU A 79 -35.21 -35.60 4.35
N GLN A 80 -36.05 -35.18 5.31
CA GLN A 80 -36.49 -33.79 5.44
C GLN A 80 -35.33 -32.86 5.82
N MET A 81 -34.45 -33.29 6.73
CA MET A 81 -33.24 -32.56 7.12
C MET A 81 -32.28 -32.41 5.93
N VAL A 82 -32.01 -33.49 5.18
CA VAL A 82 -31.14 -33.44 4.00
C VAL A 82 -31.72 -32.50 2.94
N ARG A 83 -33.04 -32.54 2.72
CA ARG A 83 -33.72 -31.64 1.79
C ARG A 83 -33.68 -30.18 2.26
N TRP A 84 -33.82 -29.93 3.55
CA TRP A 84 -33.71 -28.60 4.14
C TRP A 84 -32.29 -28.04 4.00
N LEU A 85 -31.27 -28.84 4.29
CA LEU A 85 -29.86 -28.48 4.13
C LEU A 85 -29.51 -28.16 2.68
N SER A 86 -29.90 -29.04 1.74
CA SER A 86 -29.71 -28.83 0.30
C SER A 86 -30.34 -27.52 -0.20
N ARG A 87 -31.50 -27.14 0.36
CA ARG A 87 -32.17 -25.87 0.01
C ARG A 87 -31.40 -24.68 0.56
N ARG A 88 -31.00 -24.73 1.83
CA ARG A 88 -30.25 -23.65 2.49
C ARG A 88 -28.89 -23.41 1.82
N GLU A 89 -28.20 -24.47 1.43
CA GLU A 89 -26.95 -24.39 0.68
C GLU A 89 -27.14 -23.68 -0.67
N LYS A 90 -28.17 -24.04 -1.43
CA LYS A 90 -28.48 -23.39 -2.71
C LYS A 90 -28.80 -21.90 -2.55
N VAL A 91 -29.53 -21.52 -1.50
CA VAL A 91 -29.80 -20.11 -1.20
C VAL A 91 -28.50 -19.37 -0.87
N ASN A 92 -27.67 -19.93 0.00
CA ASN A 92 -26.38 -19.32 0.36
C ASN A 92 -25.46 -19.12 -0.85
N ILE A 93 -25.38 -20.12 -1.74
CA ILE A 93 -24.59 -20.04 -2.98
C ILE A 93 -25.16 -18.96 -3.90
N PHE A 94 -26.49 -18.86 -4.01
CA PHE A 94 -27.14 -17.85 -4.81
C PHE A 94 -26.89 -16.44 -4.26
N ASP A 95 -27.01 -16.24 -2.95
CA ASP A 95 -26.74 -14.96 -2.30
C ASP A 95 -25.28 -14.51 -2.51
N ALA A 96 -24.32 -15.43 -2.37
CA ALA A 96 -22.92 -15.17 -2.67
C ALA A 96 -22.70 -14.73 -4.13
N ARG A 97 -23.40 -15.38 -5.07
CA ARG A 97 -23.35 -15.02 -6.49
C ARG A 97 -23.96 -13.64 -6.76
N VAL A 98 -25.08 -13.30 -6.11
CA VAL A 98 -25.71 -11.98 -6.24
C VAL A 98 -24.77 -10.88 -5.73
N ASN A 99 -24.17 -11.08 -4.55
CA ASN A 99 -23.22 -10.12 -3.99
C ASN A 99 -22.01 -9.91 -4.90
N TRP A 100 -21.42 -11.00 -5.42
CA TRP A 100 -20.34 -10.92 -6.40
C TRP A 100 -20.74 -10.15 -7.67
N ALA A 101 -21.95 -10.35 -8.19
CA ALA A 101 -22.42 -9.64 -9.37
C ALA A 101 -22.61 -8.14 -9.11
N VAL A 102 -23.10 -7.78 -7.92
CA VAL A 102 -23.23 -6.38 -7.48
C VAL A 102 -21.85 -5.74 -7.38
N GLU A 103 -20.89 -6.39 -6.73
CA GLU A 103 -19.51 -5.92 -6.63
C GLU A 103 -18.89 -5.68 -8.01
N GLN A 104 -19.04 -6.62 -8.94
CA GLN A 104 -18.55 -6.45 -10.31
C GLN A 104 -19.16 -5.24 -11.03
N GLU A 105 -20.46 -4.98 -10.85
CA GLU A 105 -21.09 -3.81 -11.47
C GLU A 105 -20.64 -2.50 -10.82
N THR A 106 -20.45 -2.48 -9.49
CA THR A 106 -19.87 -1.30 -8.81
C THR A 106 -18.46 -1.00 -9.32
N GLU A 107 -17.60 -2.02 -9.46
CA GLU A 107 -16.27 -1.86 -10.04
C GLU A 107 -16.31 -1.38 -11.49
N ARG A 108 -17.24 -1.89 -12.30
CA ARG A 108 -17.41 -1.47 -13.70
C ARG A 108 -17.82 0.00 -13.79
N LEU A 109 -18.74 0.44 -12.94
CA LEU A 109 -19.18 1.83 -12.87
C LEU A 109 -18.02 2.74 -12.43
N ASP A 110 -17.22 2.33 -11.46
CA ASP A 110 -16.03 3.08 -11.02
C ASP A 110 -14.95 3.13 -12.09
N LYS A 111 -14.70 2.02 -12.80
CA LYS A 111 -13.80 1.98 -13.96
C LYS A 111 -14.31 2.89 -15.09
N LYS A 112 -15.63 2.95 -15.35
CA LYS A 112 -16.25 3.88 -16.32
C LYS A 112 -16.10 5.35 -15.89
N LYS A 113 -16.31 5.67 -14.60
CA LYS A 113 -16.08 7.03 -14.05
C LYS A 113 -14.61 7.44 -14.19
N LYS A 114 -13.67 6.56 -13.86
CA LYS A 114 -12.23 6.79 -14.06
C LYS A 114 -11.86 6.98 -15.54
N LYS A 115 -12.41 6.17 -16.46
CA LYS A 115 -12.21 6.34 -17.92
C LYS A 115 -12.80 7.65 -18.46
N LYS A 116 -13.97 8.09 -17.98
CA LYS A 116 -14.53 9.41 -18.35
C LYS A 116 -13.64 10.56 -17.85
N LYS A 117 -13.07 10.46 -16.65
CA LYS A 117 -12.06 11.43 -16.16
C LYS A 117 -10.79 11.45 -17.03
N ARG A 118 -10.33 10.31 -17.56
CA ARG A 118 -9.13 10.23 -18.44
C ARG A 118 -9.34 10.80 -19.86
N LYS A 119 -10.58 10.82 -20.37
CA LYS A 119 -10.91 11.37 -21.72
C LYS A 119 -11.08 12.89 -21.75
N SER A 120 -11.26 13.54 -20.60
CA SER A 120 -11.03 14.98 -20.44
C SER A 120 -9.50 15.15 -20.31
N GLY A 121 -8.85 15.60 -21.38
CA GLY A 121 -7.41 15.40 -21.61
C GLY A 121 -6.49 15.86 -20.47
N ARG A 122 -5.59 14.97 -20.04
CA ARG A 122 -4.36 15.34 -19.32
C ARG A 122 -3.17 15.00 -20.22
N LYS A 123 -2.82 15.93 -21.13
CA LYS A 123 -1.40 16.12 -21.48
C LYS A 123 -0.68 16.33 -20.15
N THR A 124 0.52 15.78 -19.97
CA THR A 124 1.40 16.01 -18.80
C THR A 124 1.45 17.51 -18.49
N ARG A 125 0.55 17.98 -17.61
CA ARG A 125 0.41 19.39 -17.28
C ARG A 125 1.29 19.59 -16.08
N VAL A 126 2.42 20.24 -16.29
CA VAL A 126 3.17 20.82 -15.19
C VAL A 126 2.29 21.93 -14.63
N GLU A 127 1.90 21.79 -13.36
CA GLU A 127 1.14 22.77 -12.61
C GLU A 127 2.11 23.60 -11.77
N LEU A 128 2.11 24.90 -12.03
CA LEU A 128 2.88 25.90 -11.28
C LEU A 128 1.92 26.73 -10.45
N ALA A 129 2.40 27.24 -9.32
CA ALA A 129 1.67 28.26 -8.57
C ALA A 129 1.50 29.52 -9.44
N GLU A 130 0.38 30.21 -9.30
CA GLU A 130 0.09 31.45 -10.03
C GLU A 130 1.14 32.54 -9.75
N GLN A 131 1.74 32.51 -8.56
CA GLN A 131 2.74 33.46 -8.12
C GLN A 131 4.11 32.78 -7.94
N PRO A 132 5.21 33.40 -8.41
CA PRO A 132 6.56 32.88 -8.23
C PRO A 132 6.99 32.90 -6.78
N SER A 133 7.84 31.95 -6.39
CA SER A 133 8.38 31.83 -5.04
C SER A 133 9.39 32.92 -4.71
N THR A 134 10.14 33.36 -5.72
CA THR A 134 11.05 34.50 -5.65
C THR A 134 11.01 35.24 -6.97
N ARG A 135 10.73 36.54 -6.91
CA ARG A 135 10.69 37.41 -8.08
C ARG A 135 12.06 38.01 -8.36
N ASN A 136 12.33 38.31 -9.63
CA ASN A 136 13.45 39.13 -10.06
C ASN A 136 14.84 38.60 -9.62
N VAL A 137 15.06 37.27 -9.69
CA VAL A 137 16.34 36.64 -9.36
C VAL A 137 17.32 36.89 -10.50
N SER A 138 18.50 37.45 -10.21
CA SER A 138 19.50 37.74 -11.26
C SER A 138 20.09 36.45 -11.85
N LEU A 139 20.50 36.51 -13.12
CA LEU A 139 21.16 35.39 -13.79
C LEU A 139 22.46 34.94 -13.08
N THR A 140 23.16 35.88 -12.43
CA THR A 140 24.34 35.60 -11.61
C THR A 140 23.99 34.85 -10.33
N THR A 141 22.88 35.18 -9.69
CA THR A 141 22.38 34.46 -8.50
C THR A 141 21.86 33.09 -8.89
N LEU A 142 21.25 32.96 -10.07
CA LEU A 142 20.73 31.71 -10.60
C LEU A 142 21.85 30.70 -10.90
N SER A 143 23.02 31.15 -11.38
CA SER A 143 24.17 30.26 -11.55
C SER A 143 24.85 29.90 -10.23
N ALA A 144 25.03 30.87 -9.33
CA ALA A 144 25.76 30.67 -8.07
C ALA A 144 24.97 29.86 -7.03
N ASP A 145 23.70 30.23 -6.79
CA ASP A 145 22.93 29.68 -5.68
C ASP A 145 22.02 28.53 -6.11
N TYR A 146 21.44 28.63 -7.31
CA TYR A 146 20.51 27.62 -7.84
C TYR A 146 21.21 26.53 -8.66
N GLY A 147 22.52 26.65 -8.90
CA GLY A 147 23.31 25.69 -9.68
C GLY A 147 22.97 25.65 -11.17
N ALA A 148 22.22 26.62 -11.68
CA ALA A 148 21.76 26.65 -13.06
C ALA A 148 22.79 27.34 -13.98
N THR A 149 24.00 26.78 -14.01
CA THR A 149 25.19 27.28 -14.71
C THR A 149 24.99 27.42 -16.23
N GLN A 150 24.20 26.53 -16.83
CA GLN A 150 23.96 26.49 -18.27
C GLN A 150 22.68 27.22 -18.70
N PHE A 151 21.93 27.83 -17.77
CA PHE A 151 20.63 28.42 -18.08
C PHE A 151 20.69 29.47 -19.20
N THR A 152 21.65 30.39 -19.12
CA THR A 152 21.82 31.45 -20.13
C THR A 152 22.13 30.87 -21.51
N SER A 153 23.05 29.90 -21.56
CA SER A 153 23.41 29.21 -22.81
C SER A 153 22.23 28.43 -23.38
N ALA A 154 21.49 27.70 -22.54
CA ALA A 154 20.34 26.92 -22.96
C ALA A 154 19.21 27.83 -23.49
N LEU A 155 18.97 28.98 -22.85
CA LEU A 155 17.99 29.96 -23.29
C LEU A 155 18.39 30.59 -24.64
N GLN A 156 19.67 30.90 -24.84
CA GLN A 156 20.19 31.37 -26.13
C GLN A 156 19.96 30.33 -27.23
N THR A 157 20.30 29.06 -27.00
CA THR A 157 20.04 27.97 -27.94
C THR A 157 18.55 27.78 -28.22
N PHE A 158 17.70 27.88 -27.19
CA PHE A 158 16.26 27.80 -27.35
C PHE A 158 15.73 28.93 -28.25
N ILE A 159 16.16 30.17 -28.03
CA ILE A 159 15.78 31.32 -28.85
C ILE A 159 16.28 31.15 -30.29
N GLY A 160 17.53 30.70 -30.47
CA GLY A 160 18.11 30.43 -31.80
C GLY A 160 17.32 29.38 -32.57
N THR A 161 17.02 28.25 -31.93
CA THR A 161 16.24 27.14 -32.51
C THR A 161 14.82 27.59 -32.87
N HIS A 162 14.17 28.37 -32.01
CA HIS A 162 12.81 28.86 -32.26
C HIS A 162 12.74 29.91 -33.38
N ARG A 163 13.82 30.68 -33.60
CA ARG A 163 13.92 31.63 -34.72
C ARG A 163 14.22 30.95 -36.05
N SER A 164 14.80 29.75 -36.05
CA SER A 164 15.20 29.04 -37.27
C SER A 164 15.08 27.53 -37.07
N PRO A 165 13.87 26.95 -37.24
CA PRO A 165 13.61 25.54 -36.97
C PRO A 165 14.34 24.55 -37.90
N THR A 166 14.91 25.03 -39.01
CA THR A 166 15.70 24.23 -39.95
C THR A 166 17.19 24.14 -39.59
N ARG A 167 17.65 24.88 -38.58
CA ARG A 167 19.05 24.93 -38.15
C ARG A 167 19.26 23.92 -37.03
N SER A 168 19.84 22.77 -37.35
CA SER A 168 20.15 21.69 -36.39
C SER A 168 21.63 21.34 -36.45
N GLY A 169 22.30 21.29 -35.28
CA GLY A 169 23.69 20.84 -35.15
C GLY A 169 24.58 21.70 -34.24
N TYR A 170 25.78 21.19 -33.96
CA TYR A 170 26.80 21.80 -33.09
C TYR A 170 27.26 23.19 -33.55
N THR A 171 27.25 23.46 -34.86
CA THR A 171 27.61 24.76 -35.45
C THR A 171 26.57 25.85 -35.16
N ALA A 172 25.33 25.49 -34.83
CA ALA A 172 24.30 26.44 -34.40
C ALA A 172 24.57 26.94 -32.97
N GLN A 173 24.99 26.05 -32.06
CA GLN A 173 25.24 26.37 -30.65
C GLN A 173 26.34 27.42 -30.46
N LEU A 174 27.38 27.42 -31.30
CA LEU A 174 28.47 28.41 -31.23
C LEU A 174 28.03 29.81 -31.72
N SER A 175 27.14 29.89 -32.71
CA SER A 175 26.56 31.17 -33.14
C SER A 175 25.53 31.72 -32.15
N ASP A 176 24.86 30.84 -31.41
CA ASP A 176 23.79 31.21 -30.47
C ASP A 176 24.32 31.98 -29.25
N ALA A 177 25.60 31.80 -28.88
CA ALA A 177 26.25 32.57 -27.81
C ALA A 177 26.25 34.09 -28.06
N SER A 178 26.08 34.53 -29.32
CA SER A 178 25.99 35.94 -29.70
C SER A 178 24.58 36.55 -29.51
N ILE A 179 23.57 35.73 -29.19
CA ILE A 179 22.20 36.17 -28.96
C ILE A 179 22.14 36.91 -27.62
N ARG A 180 21.89 38.23 -27.68
CA ARG A 180 21.71 39.05 -26.48
C ARG A 180 20.33 38.81 -25.86
N ILE A 181 20.31 38.46 -24.57
CA ILE A 181 19.09 38.38 -23.77
C ILE A 181 18.83 39.78 -23.19
N PRO A 182 17.64 40.39 -23.39
CA PRO A 182 17.38 41.78 -23.00
C PRO A 182 17.10 41.97 -21.51
N PHE A 183 17.08 40.89 -20.71
CA PHE A 183 16.82 40.92 -19.28
C PHE A 183 17.93 40.18 -18.51
N HIS A 184 18.14 40.60 -17.26
CA HIS A 184 19.19 40.07 -16.39
C HIS A 184 18.64 39.32 -15.18
N SER A 185 17.32 39.17 -15.12
CA SER A 185 16.62 38.58 -14.00
C SER A 185 15.37 37.84 -14.46
N VAL A 186 15.00 36.82 -13.68
CA VAL A 186 13.84 35.95 -13.95
C VAL A 186 13.10 35.65 -12.65
N ASP A 187 11.81 35.35 -12.79
CA ASP A 187 11.00 34.85 -11.70
C ASP A 187 11.23 33.33 -11.54
N VAL A 188 11.37 32.88 -10.30
CA VAL A 188 11.72 31.49 -9.97
C VAL A 188 10.63 30.85 -9.12
N TRP A 189 10.20 29.67 -9.54
CA TRP A 189 9.30 28.79 -8.80
C TRP A 189 10.09 27.67 -8.15
N HIS A 190 9.97 27.54 -6.82
CA HIS A 190 10.67 26.51 -6.06
C HIS A 190 9.96 25.16 -6.03
N ARG A 191 8.69 25.13 -6.44
CA ARG A 191 7.85 23.93 -6.41
C ARG A 191 7.09 23.80 -7.71
N ILE A 192 7.13 22.60 -8.27
CA ILE A 192 6.31 22.20 -9.42
C ILE A 192 5.51 20.96 -9.06
N LYS A 193 4.28 20.87 -9.56
CA LYS A 193 3.49 19.63 -9.51
C LYS A 193 3.35 19.08 -10.92
N PHE A 194 3.51 17.78 -11.10
CA PHE A 194 3.35 17.17 -12.42
C PHE A 194 2.77 15.78 -12.30
N HIS A 195 2.07 15.38 -13.34
CA HIS A 195 1.45 14.07 -13.41
C HIS A 195 2.46 13.05 -13.94
N SER A 196 2.79 12.05 -13.12
CA SER A 196 3.70 10.96 -13.47
C SER A 196 2.88 9.71 -13.81
N PRO A 197 3.00 9.17 -15.04
CA PRO A 197 2.35 7.91 -15.38
C PRO A 197 2.98 6.79 -14.55
N SER A 198 2.15 5.89 -14.01
CA SER A 198 2.67 4.77 -13.23
C SER A 198 3.59 3.89 -14.09
N ILE A 199 4.81 3.65 -13.61
CA ILE A 199 5.77 2.73 -14.22
C ILE A 199 5.24 1.28 -14.15
N GLN A 200 4.41 0.98 -13.14
CA GLN A 200 3.74 -0.30 -12.99
C GLN A 200 2.35 -0.23 -13.65
N THR A 201 2.14 -1.03 -14.71
CA THR A 201 0.89 -1.09 -15.50
C THR A 201 -0.38 -1.34 -14.66
N THR A 202 -0.23 -1.83 -13.44
CA THR A 202 -1.31 -2.17 -12.50
C THR A 202 -1.64 -1.07 -11.49
N ALA A 203 -0.78 -0.07 -11.32
CA ALA A 203 -0.98 1.00 -10.35
C ALA A 203 -1.55 2.28 -10.99
N PRO A 204 -2.32 3.09 -10.23
CA PRO A 204 -2.85 4.35 -10.74
C PRO A 204 -1.73 5.37 -10.97
N ASP A 205 -1.92 6.24 -11.96
CA ASP A 205 -1.05 7.40 -12.19
C ASP A 205 -1.05 8.31 -10.94
N THR A 206 0.09 8.94 -10.65
CA THR A 206 0.30 9.73 -9.43
C THR A 206 0.63 11.19 -9.77
N ASP A 207 0.15 12.13 -8.95
CA ASP A 207 0.54 13.52 -9.01
C ASP A 207 1.78 13.71 -8.10
N ASP A 208 2.94 13.95 -8.72
CA ASP A 208 4.22 14.11 -8.04
C ASP A 208 4.54 15.60 -7.83
N ILE A 209 5.30 15.87 -6.78
CA ILE A 209 5.77 17.22 -6.40
C ILE A 209 7.29 17.21 -6.39
N MET A 210 7.89 18.19 -7.06
CA MET A 210 9.33 18.42 -7.03
C MET A 210 9.63 19.78 -6.42
N ASP A 211 10.58 19.79 -5.50
CA ASP A 211 11.10 20.98 -4.86
C ASP A 211 12.57 21.26 -5.28
N ALA A 212 12.86 22.50 -5.66
CA ALA A 212 14.20 22.97 -6.01
C ALA A 212 14.42 24.41 -5.50
N PHE A 213 15.22 24.56 -4.45
CA PHE A 213 15.55 25.86 -3.85
C PHE A 213 16.90 25.85 -3.10
N PRO A 214 17.63 26.99 -3.09
CA PRO A 214 18.88 27.14 -2.36
C PRO A 214 18.66 27.28 -0.85
N ALA A 215 19.74 27.16 -0.09
CA ALA A 215 19.71 27.38 1.35
C ALA A 215 19.41 28.86 1.66
N ARG A 216 18.57 29.12 2.67
CA ARG A 216 18.28 30.47 3.17
C ARG A 216 18.96 30.68 4.51
N TYR A 217 19.52 31.87 4.70
CA TYR A 217 20.24 32.24 5.92
C TYR A 217 19.60 33.47 6.58
N ASN A 218 19.67 33.56 7.90
CA ASN A 218 19.26 34.75 8.63
C ASN A 218 20.34 35.83 8.62
N LYS A 219 20.04 37.02 9.16
CA LYS A 219 21.01 38.13 9.30
C LYS A 219 22.27 37.74 10.09
N ALA A 220 22.17 36.75 10.98
CA ALA A 220 23.28 36.21 11.76
C ALA A 220 23.99 35.02 11.08
N ARG A 221 23.79 34.81 9.76
CA ARG A 221 24.35 33.71 8.96
C ARG A 221 24.03 32.29 9.44
N ARG A 222 22.99 32.13 10.26
CA ARG A 222 22.45 30.81 10.62
C ARG A 222 21.47 30.36 9.54
N VAL A 223 21.52 29.07 9.20
CA VAL A 223 20.61 28.46 8.23
C VAL A 223 19.18 28.52 8.75
N ILE A 224 18.29 29.17 7.98
CA ILE A 224 16.83 29.15 8.19
C ILE A 224 16.24 27.93 7.47
N GLN A 225 16.75 27.62 6.28
CA GLN A 225 16.27 26.56 5.43
C GLN A 225 17.46 25.93 4.69
N HIS A 226 17.60 24.62 4.77
CA HIS A 226 18.62 23.89 4.00
C HIS A 226 18.24 23.86 2.52
N ALA A 227 19.24 23.82 1.63
CA ALA A 227 19.02 23.67 0.21
C ALA A 227 18.36 22.32 -0.10
N ARG A 228 17.43 22.27 -1.05
CA ARG A 228 16.81 21.05 -1.55
C ARG A 228 16.74 21.10 -3.07
N PHE A 229 17.26 20.09 -3.74
CA PHE A 229 17.22 19.95 -5.19
C PHE A 229 16.81 18.52 -5.54
N ASP A 230 15.52 18.32 -5.81
CA ASP A 230 14.99 17.03 -6.22
C ASP A 230 15.39 16.73 -7.68
N THR A 231 15.70 15.46 -7.98
CA THR A 231 16.09 15.02 -9.33
C THR A 231 14.91 14.43 -10.08
N VAL A 232 14.68 14.87 -11.31
CA VAL A 232 13.61 14.37 -12.18
C VAL A 232 14.17 13.88 -13.51
N PHE A 233 13.67 12.75 -13.98
CA PHE A 233 13.99 12.22 -15.30
C PHE A 233 12.96 12.71 -16.32
N VAL A 234 13.44 13.36 -17.38
CA VAL A 234 12.61 13.86 -18.47
C VAL A 234 12.83 13.00 -19.71
N ASN A 235 11.74 12.50 -20.30
CA ASN A 235 11.81 11.76 -21.55
C ASN A 235 11.94 12.73 -22.74
N GLY A 236 13.11 12.74 -23.38
CA GLY A 236 13.41 13.54 -24.58
C GLY A 236 12.87 12.98 -25.90
N GLY A 237 12.00 11.96 -25.88
CA GLY A 237 11.31 11.42 -27.06
C GLY A 237 11.84 10.07 -27.57
N ALA A 238 12.90 9.52 -26.96
CA ALA A 238 13.52 8.25 -27.36
C ALA A 238 13.33 7.10 -26.35
N ALA A 239 12.54 7.28 -25.28
CA ALA A 239 12.30 6.21 -24.30
C ALA A 239 11.18 5.26 -24.74
N GLU A 240 11.43 3.95 -24.64
CA GLU A 240 10.44 2.89 -24.88
C GLU A 240 9.64 2.59 -23.61
N LYS A 241 8.46 1.95 -23.77
CA LYS A 241 7.55 1.62 -22.65
C LYS A 241 8.15 0.69 -21.58
N THR A 242 9.28 0.04 -21.87
CA THR A 242 9.93 -0.97 -21.01
C THR A 242 11.34 -0.58 -20.55
N GLY A 243 11.82 0.63 -20.89
CA GLY A 243 13.15 1.06 -20.46
C GLY A 243 13.49 2.50 -20.85
N ILE A 244 14.26 3.16 -19.98
CA ILE A 244 14.79 4.51 -20.22
C ILE A 244 16.23 4.36 -20.71
N LYS A 245 16.50 4.67 -21.99
CA LYS A 245 17.86 4.90 -22.47
C LYS A 245 18.29 6.27 -21.95
N GLY A 246 18.87 6.31 -20.75
CA GLY A 246 19.16 7.55 -20.05
C GLY A 246 20.32 8.30 -20.68
N THR A 247 20.08 9.54 -21.12
CA THR A 247 21.13 10.55 -21.29
C THR A 247 21.24 11.30 -19.97
N ARG A 248 22.39 11.16 -19.29
CA ARG A 248 22.72 11.99 -18.14
C ARG A 248 23.05 13.39 -18.66
N ALA A 249 22.15 14.34 -18.47
CA ALA A 249 22.53 15.75 -18.51
C ALA A 249 23.37 16.00 -17.25
N SER A 250 24.69 16.04 -17.41
CA SER A 250 25.59 16.51 -16.35
C SER A 250 25.36 18.01 -16.21
N PHE A 251 24.85 18.42 -15.04
CA PHE A 251 24.75 19.82 -14.62
C PHE A 251 26.12 20.34 -14.19
#